data_AF-A0A1F5YH36-F1
#
_entry.id   AF-A0A1F5YH36-F1
#
_cell.length_a   1.000
_cell.length_b   1.000
_cell.length_c   1.000
_cell.angle_alpha   90.00
_cell.angle_beta   90.00
_cell.angle_gamma   90.00
#
_symmetry.space_group_name_H-M   'P 1'
#
loop_
_entity.id
_entity.type
_entity.pdbx_description
1 polymer ?
#
loop_
_entity_poly.entity_id
_entity_poly.type
_entity_poly.pdbx_seq_one_letter_code
_entity_poly.pdbx_strand_id
1 'polypeptide(L)'
;MNKKYNDIVILDENEMSYIYLLFYGHYSPDDFQKQAVRTYVADRHGFENIESFGPYTFYRDLNWVDINQALLENALYVIPDSQLAGTENIYKKIYYPDKKPALSFVVSSLVKP
;
A
#
# COMPACT_ATOMS: atom_id res chain seq x y z
N MET A 1 -12.32 3.80 -14.40
CA MET A 1 -12.29 2.70 -13.41
C MET A 1 -13.21 3.07 -12.26
N ASN A 2 -14.19 2.23 -11.91
CA ASN A 2 -14.98 2.41 -10.68
C ASN A 2 -14.03 2.22 -9.48
N LYS A 3 -13.64 3.33 -8.83
CA LYS A 3 -12.74 3.29 -7.68
C LYS A 3 -13.54 2.85 -6.45
N LYS A 4 -13.38 1.58 -6.07
CA LYS A 4 -14.02 0.99 -4.87
C LYS A 4 -13.50 1.63 -3.58
N TYR A 5 -12.22 2.01 -3.56
CA TYR A 5 -11.55 2.64 -2.43
C TYR A 5 -11.00 3.99 -2.87
N ASN A 6 -10.98 4.95 -1.93
CA ASN A 6 -10.38 6.27 -2.16
C ASN A 6 -8.86 6.18 -2.10
N ASP A 7 -8.37 5.42 -1.12
CA ASP A 7 -6.95 5.26 -0.82
C ASP A 7 -6.57 3.77 -0.78
N ILE A 8 -5.38 3.47 -1.29
CA ILE A 8 -4.73 2.17 -1.23
C ILE A 8 -3.37 2.38 -0.58
N VAL A 9 -3.29 2.03 0.69
CA VAL A 9 -2.08 2.19 1.50
C VAL A 9 -1.30 0.88 1.49
N ILE A 10 -0.03 0.94 1.14
CA ILE A 10 0.83 -0.22 1.00
C ILE A 10 2.02 -0.04 1.93
N LEU A 11 2.22 -1.02 2.81
CA LEU A 11 3.45 -1.09 3.57
C LEU A 11 4.51 -1.79 2.71
N ASP A 12 5.38 -0.98 2.12
CA ASP A 12 6.38 -1.35 1.13
C ASP A 12 7.77 -1.39 1.76
N GLU A 13 8.06 -2.50 2.45
CA GLU A 13 9.37 -2.73 3.10
C GLU A 13 10.55 -2.74 2.10
N ASN A 14 10.28 -2.96 0.81
CA ASN A 14 11.30 -3.11 -0.22
C ASN A 14 11.35 -1.96 -1.24
N GLU A 15 10.54 -0.91 -1.05
CA GLU A 15 10.51 0.33 -1.85
C GLU A 15 10.30 0.15 -3.37
N MET A 16 9.83 -1.03 -3.79
CA MET A 16 9.74 -1.43 -5.20
C MET A 16 8.34 -1.83 -5.63
N SER A 17 7.35 -1.83 -4.74
CA SER A 17 5.99 -2.29 -5.08
C SER A 17 5.33 -1.41 -6.15
N TYR A 18 5.69 -0.13 -6.21
CA TYR A 18 5.15 0.84 -7.16
C TYR A 18 5.33 0.42 -8.62
N ILE A 19 6.48 -0.19 -8.98
CA ILE A 19 6.77 -0.54 -10.37
C ILE A 19 5.81 -1.59 -10.90
N TYR A 20 5.40 -2.53 -10.03
CA TYR A 20 4.44 -3.56 -10.38
C TYR A 20 3.03 -3.00 -10.54
N LEU A 21 2.67 -1.99 -9.75
CA LEU A 21 1.37 -1.31 -9.87
C LEU A 21 1.30 -0.48 -11.14
N LEU A 22 2.39 0.18 -11.53
CA LEU A 22 2.47 0.87 -12.82
C LEU A 22 2.33 -0.12 -13.98
N PHE A 23 3.13 -1.19 -13.95
CA PHE A 23 3.21 -2.15 -15.04
C PHE A 23 1.92 -2.97 -15.17
N TYR A 24 1.50 -3.70 -14.13
CA TYR A 24 0.34 -4.58 -14.19
C TYR A 24 -1.00 -3.83 -14.07
N GLY A 25 -0.99 -2.64 -13.45
CA GLY A 25 -2.17 -1.77 -13.40
C GLY A 25 -2.41 -1.00 -14.70
N HIS A 26 -1.51 -1.11 -15.68
CA HIS A 26 -1.53 -0.34 -16.93
C HIS A 26 -1.70 1.17 -16.64
N TYR A 27 -0.98 1.67 -15.64
CA TYR A 27 -1.12 3.06 -15.21
C TYR A 27 -0.60 4.00 -16.30
N SER A 28 -1.34 5.07 -16.57
CA SER A 28 -0.95 6.06 -17.59
C SER A 28 0.40 6.69 -17.23
N PRO A 29 1.42 6.60 -18.10
CA PRO A 29 2.71 7.24 -17.84
C PRO A 29 2.57 8.76 -17.64
N ASP A 30 1.69 9.40 -18.41
CA ASP A 30 1.43 10.84 -18.32
C ASP A 30 0.80 11.21 -16.97
N ASP A 31 -0.12 10.40 -16.46
CA ASP A 31 -0.73 10.64 -15.15
C ASP A 31 0.28 10.39 -14.03
N PHE A 32 1.09 9.33 -14.15
CA PHE A 32 2.13 9.04 -13.17
C PHE A 32 3.13 10.19 -13.06
N GLN A 33 3.63 10.72 -14.19
CA GLN A 33 4.58 11.83 -14.17
C GLN A 33 4.03 13.07 -13.47
N LYS A 34 2.72 13.33 -13.57
CA LYS A 34 2.06 14.49 -12.94
C LYS A 34 1.74 14.28 -11.46
N GLN A 35 1.49 13.03 -11.05
CA GLN A 35 0.94 12.72 -9.74
C GLN A 35 1.96 12.08 -8.79
N ALA A 36 3.07 11.57 -9.30
CA ALA A 36 4.07 10.89 -8.49
C ALA A 36 4.77 11.86 -7.53
N VAL A 37 4.59 11.61 -6.23
CA VAL A 37 5.38 12.22 -5.16
C VAL A 37 6.60 11.33 -4.93
N ARG A 38 7.77 11.96 -4.93
CA ARG A 38 9.06 11.29 -4.69
C ARG A 38 9.62 11.75 -3.36
N THR A 39 10.54 10.98 -2.80
CA THR A 39 11.28 11.41 -1.61
C THR A 39 12.12 12.66 -1.85
N TYR A 40 12.51 12.92 -3.12
CA TYR A 40 13.46 13.97 -3.54
C TYR A 40 14.79 13.94 -2.78
N VAL A 41 15.05 12.84 -2.08
CA VAL A 41 16.27 12.53 -1.34
C VAL A 41 16.70 11.17 -1.82
N ALA A 42 17.88 11.12 -2.40
CA ALA A 42 18.49 9.88 -2.82
C ALA A 42 18.86 9.03 -1.60
N ASP A 43 18.62 7.73 -1.69
CA ASP A 43 19.11 6.76 -0.73
C ASP A 43 20.65 6.62 -0.82
N ARG A 44 21.21 5.72 0.01
CA ARG A 44 22.66 5.45 0.02
C ARG A 44 23.22 4.94 -1.32
N HIS A 45 22.36 4.53 -2.25
CA HIS A 45 22.69 4.01 -3.57
C HIS A 45 22.41 5.01 -4.70
N GLY A 46 21.88 6.20 -4.38
CA GLY A 46 21.61 7.25 -5.37
C GLY A 46 20.19 7.21 -5.95
N PHE A 47 19.28 6.41 -5.40
CA PHE A 47 17.91 6.26 -5.91
C PHE A 47 16.91 7.11 -5.12
N GLU A 48 15.98 7.74 -5.82
CA GLU A 48 14.77 8.32 -5.23
C GLU A 48 13.66 7.27 -5.17
N ASN A 49 12.85 7.33 -4.12
CA ASN A 49 11.72 6.44 -3.94
C ASN A 49 10.40 7.16 -4.24
N ILE A 50 9.39 6.38 -4.61
CA ILE A 50 8.03 6.88 -4.83
C ILE A 50 7.25 6.79 -3.52
N GLU A 51 6.74 7.92 -3.04
CA GLU A 51 5.94 7.98 -1.81
C GLU A 51 4.45 7.81 -2.09
N SER A 52 3.96 8.36 -3.20
CA SER A 52 2.57 8.17 -3.63
C SER A 52 2.38 8.48 -5.10
N PHE A 53 1.29 7.96 -5.68
CA PHE A 53 0.73 8.41 -6.95
C PHE A 53 -0.72 7.93 -7.06
N GLY A 54 -1.59 8.76 -7.62
CA GLY A 54 -3.00 8.42 -7.76
C GLY A 54 -3.63 8.02 -6.41
N PRO A 55 -4.27 6.85 -6.28
CA PRO A 55 -4.81 6.37 -5.00
C PRO A 55 -3.78 5.64 -4.13
N TYR A 56 -2.53 5.46 -4.59
CA TYR A 56 -1.55 4.63 -3.89
C TYR A 56 -0.63 5.48 -3.01
N THR A 57 -0.47 5.05 -1.76
CA THR A 57 0.47 5.62 -0.79
C THR A 57 1.37 4.51 -0.25
N PHE A 58 2.68 4.72 -0.26
CA PHE A 58 3.69 3.76 0.15
C PHE A 58 4.34 4.20 1.45
N TYR A 59 4.28 3.34 2.46
CA TYR A 59 4.97 3.55 3.73
C TYR A 59 6.09 2.52 3.89
N ARG A 60 7.21 2.95 4.48
CA ARG A 60 8.42 2.13 4.61
C ARG A 60 8.58 1.58 6.01
N ASP A 61 8.59 2.47 6.99
CA ASP A 61 8.89 2.14 8.39
C ASP A 61 7.67 2.24 9.30
N LEU A 62 6.48 2.02 8.74
CA LEU A 62 5.25 2.32 9.43
C LEU A 62 4.74 1.07 10.15
N ASN A 63 4.86 1.08 11.47
CA ASN A 63 4.37 0.02 12.33
C ASN A 63 2.84 -0.02 12.29
N TRP A 64 2.28 -1.10 11.76
CA TRP A 64 0.84 -1.31 11.68
C TRP A 64 0.13 -1.18 13.04
N VAL A 65 0.77 -1.62 14.12
CA VAL A 65 0.21 -1.56 15.47
C VAL A 65 -0.07 -0.13 15.90
N ASP A 66 0.75 0.83 15.46
CA ASP A 66 0.62 2.24 15.85
C ASP A 66 -0.45 2.97 15.03
N ILE A 67 -0.67 2.57 13.77
CA ILE A 67 -1.59 3.26 12.85
C ILE A 67 -3.00 2.68 12.77
N ASN A 68 -3.22 1.46 13.27
CA ASN A 68 -4.55 0.85 13.24
C ASN A 68 -5.59 1.62 14.07
N GLN A 69 -5.15 2.59 14.88
CA GLN A 69 -5.99 3.49 15.67
C GLN A 69 -6.55 4.67 14.87
N ALA A 70 -5.99 4.97 13.69
CA ALA A 70 -6.35 6.11 12.85
C ALA A 70 -6.41 5.73 11.36
N LEU A 71 -7.16 4.67 11.05
CA LEU A 71 -7.36 4.24 9.67
C LEU A 71 -8.15 5.29 8.88
N LEU A 72 -7.72 5.53 7.63
CA LEU A 72 -8.42 6.33 6.64
C LEU A 72 -9.78 5.67 6.30
N GLU A 73 -10.78 6.50 6.06
CA GLU A 73 -12.10 6.03 5.65
C GLU A 73 -12.08 5.52 4.21
N ASN A 74 -12.79 4.40 3.97
CA ASN A 74 -12.88 3.76 2.65
C ASN A 74 -11.50 3.48 2.01
N ALA A 75 -10.56 3.04 2.82
CA ALA A 75 -9.20 2.70 2.40
C ALA A 75 -8.96 1.19 2.41
N LEU A 76 -8.10 0.75 1.50
CA LEU A 76 -7.55 -0.59 1.45
C LEU A 76 -6.10 -0.55 1.89
N TYR A 77 -5.75 -1.38 2.86
CA TYR A 77 -4.40 -1.53 3.36
C TYR A 77 -3.82 -2.86 2.88
N VAL A 78 -2.59 -2.84 2.35
CA VAL A 78 -1.83 -4.02 1.96
C VAL A 78 -0.62 -4.12 2.87
N ILE A 79 -0.68 -5.06 3.81
CA ILE A 79 0.26 -5.16 4.94
C ILE A 79 0.90 -6.56 4.95
N PRO A 80 2.21 -6.69 5.20
CA PRO A 80 2.83 -7.97 5.53
C PRO A 80 2.06 -8.68 6.66
N ASP A 81 1.66 -9.93 6.45
CA ASP A 81 0.78 -10.63 7.42
C ASP A 81 1.42 -10.74 8.81
N SER A 82 2.74 -10.79 8.87
CA SER A 82 3.54 -10.81 10.11
C SER A 82 3.42 -9.56 10.97
N GLN A 83 2.94 -8.43 10.43
CA GLN A 83 2.77 -7.18 11.16
C GLN A 83 1.35 -6.99 11.72
N LEU A 84 0.41 -7.87 11.39
CA LEU A 84 -0.97 -7.79 11.89
C LEU A 84 -1.08 -8.29 13.34
N ALA A 85 -1.97 -7.67 14.12
CA ALA A 85 -2.26 -8.02 15.50
C ALA A 85 -3.35 -9.10 15.63
N GLY A 86 -4.06 -9.43 14.55
CA GLY A 86 -5.06 -10.49 14.46
C GLY A 86 -6.52 -10.05 14.70
N THR A 87 -6.77 -8.77 14.96
CA THR A 87 -8.11 -8.20 15.17
C THR A 87 -8.66 -7.47 13.93
N GLU A 88 -7.90 -7.45 12.84
CA GLU A 88 -8.18 -6.66 11.66
C GLU A 88 -9.27 -7.27 10.76
N ASN A 89 -9.96 -6.40 10.01
CA ASN A 89 -10.91 -6.83 8.99
C ASN A 89 -10.18 -7.24 7.69
N ILE A 90 -9.74 -8.49 7.65
CA ILE A 90 -8.99 -9.05 6.53
C ILE A 90 -9.95 -9.45 5.40
N TYR A 91 -9.90 -8.72 4.29
CA TYR A 91 -10.64 -9.00 3.07
C TYR A 91 -10.02 -10.16 2.27
N LYS A 92 -8.69 -10.21 2.19
CA LYS A 92 -7.97 -11.23 1.41
C LYS A 92 -6.56 -11.46 1.96
N LYS A 93 -6.07 -12.70 1.84
CA LYS A 93 -4.67 -13.05 2.07
C LYS A 93 -4.00 -13.50 0.77
N ILE A 94 -2.73 -13.16 0.63
CA ILE A 94 -1.80 -13.69 -0.38
C ILE A 94 -0.79 -14.55 0.35
N TYR A 95 -0.42 -15.68 -0.25
CA TYR A 95 0.46 -16.67 0.36
C TYR A 95 1.70 -16.87 -0.50
N TYR A 96 2.82 -17.13 0.16
CA TYR A 96 4.02 -17.64 -0.49
C TYR A 96 3.79 -19.07 -1.03
N PRO A 97 4.67 -19.59 -1.91
CA PRO A 97 4.59 -20.96 -2.40
C PRO A 97 4.61 -22.03 -1.30
N ASP A 98 5.25 -21.74 -0.16
CA ASP A 98 5.26 -22.61 1.03
C ASP A 98 3.96 -22.54 1.86
N LYS A 99 2.94 -21.83 1.35
CA LYS A 99 1.63 -21.59 1.97
C LYS A 99 1.67 -20.74 3.24
N LYS A 100 2.79 -20.10 3.58
CA LYS A 100 2.79 -19.10 4.65
C LYS A 100 2.13 -17.80 4.15
N PRO A 101 1.34 -17.12 4.99
CA PRO A 101 0.82 -15.81 4.64
C PRO A 101 1.95 -14.83 4.32
N ALA A 102 1.82 -14.13 3.19
CA ALA A 102 2.76 -13.11 2.75
C ALA A 102 2.19 -11.72 3.02
N LEU A 103 1.04 -11.43 2.40
CA LEU A 103 0.37 -10.13 2.48
C LEU A 103 -1.09 -10.33 2.87
N SER A 104 -1.60 -9.39 3.65
CA SER A 104 -3.00 -9.28 4.01
C SER A 104 -3.57 -7.96 3.52
N PHE A 105 -4.77 -8.06 2.96
CA PHE A 105 -5.57 -6.96 2.46
C PHE A 105 -6.58 -6.62 3.56
N VAL A 106 -6.35 -5.53 4.27
CA VAL A 106 -7.21 -5.06 5.37
C VAL A 106 -8.06 -3.91 4.87
N VAL A 107 -9.36 -3.97 5.13
CA VAL A 107 -10.26 -2.86 4.80
C VAL A 107 -10.56 -2.06 6.06
N SER A 108 -10.46 -0.73 5.97
CA SER A 108 -11.07 0.12 6.99
C SER A 108 -12.55 -0.23 7.04
N SER A 109 -13.10 -0.53 8.22
CA SER A 109 -14.55 -0.73 8.38
C SER A 109 -15.30 0.41 7.69
N LEU A 110 -16.23 0.05 6.79
CA LEU A 110 -17.20 1.00 6.24
C LEU A 110 -17.84 1.71 7.43
N VAL A 111 -17.76 3.04 7.47
CA VAL A 111 -18.68 3.82 8.29
C VAL A 111 -20.06 3.32 7.92
N LYS A 112 -20.73 2.65 8.86
CA LYS A 112 -22.11 2.22 8.67
C LYS A 112 -22.90 3.49 8.32
N PRO A 113 -23.72 3.47 7.25
CA PRO A 113 -24.53 4.62 6.88
C PRO A 113 -25.45 5.06 8.02
#